data_AF-A0A0F3R9L6-F1
#
_entry.id   AF-A0A0F3R9L6-F1
#
_cell.length_a   1.000
_cell.length_b   1.000
_cell.length_c   1.000
_cell.angle_alpha   90.00
_cell.angle_beta   90.00
_cell.angle_gamma   90.00
#
_symmetry.space_group_name_H-M   'P 1'
#
loop_
_entity.id
_entity.type
_entity.pdbx_description
1 polymer ?
#
loop_
_entity_poly.entity_id
_entity_poly.type
_entity_poly.pdbx_seq_one_letter_code
_entity_poly.pdbx_strand_id
1 'polypeptide(L)'
;MPIKFNQNKNLPFIAPHFTLDILTGNDSPIIYTTIDKNLQTTIENINDRKKYGINNASVILIDFTTMEVLASIGSGEFFNNDIYGTKSRRSPGSALKPFVYALSFDQSLIHPLTLLKDTPTYYDHYKPENFDSRFTDGLSARESLIKSRNVPVIFLASKLKNPNFYEFLQQAKISGLRKLENYGLSIVLGTAEITLEELTTLYAMLANFGTYKPLKKNLMSSRGLTTG
;
A
#
# COMPACT_ATOMS: atom_id res chain seq x y z
N MET A 1 -26.09 -42.25 11.01
CA MET A 1 -24.72 -42.50 10.50
C MET A 1 -23.88 -41.26 10.75
N PRO A 2 -22.69 -41.33 11.36
CA PRO A 2 -21.83 -40.16 11.45
C PRO A 2 -21.21 -39.89 10.08
N ILE A 3 -21.25 -38.62 9.66
CA ILE A 3 -20.60 -38.16 8.43
C ILE A 3 -19.09 -38.33 8.61
N LYS A 4 -18.47 -39.22 7.83
CA LYS A 4 -17.02 -39.35 7.75
C LYS A 4 -16.49 -38.14 6.98
N PHE A 5 -15.88 -37.19 7.69
CA PHE A 5 -15.04 -36.18 7.05
C PHE A 5 -13.83 -36.89 6.43
N ASN A 6 -13.81 -36.96 5.10
CA ASN A 6 -12.65 -37.44 4.37
C ASN A 6 -11.58 -36.34 4.48
N GLN A 7 -10.68 -36.45 5.45
CA GLN A 7 -9.50 -35.58 5.54
C GLN A 7 -8.57 -35.93 4.37
N ASN A 8 -8.83 -35.35 3.21
CA ASN A 8 -7.96 -35.44 2.06
C ASN A 8 -6.60 -34.82 2.44
N LYS A 9 -5.61 -35.67 2.69
CA LYS A 9 -4.24 -35.28 3.06
C LYS A 9 -3.49 -34.50 1.96
N ASN A 10 -4.07 -34.33 0.77
CA ASN A 10 -3.46 -33.69 -0.40
C ASN A 10 -4.35 -32.56 -0.98
N LEU A 11 -4.91 -31.69 -0.14
CA LEU A 11 -5.50 -30.46 -0.65
C LEU A 11 -4.39 -29.47 -1.05
N PRO A 12 -4.48 -28.81 -2.21
CA PRO A 12 -3.51 -27.81 -2.62
C PRO A 12 -3.50 -26.65 -1.62
N PHE A 13 -2.31 -26.27 -1.16
CA PHE A 13 -2.10 -25.22 -0.16
C PHE A 13 -1.41 -24.02 -0.80
N ILE A 14 -2.13 -23.30 -1.66
CA ILE A 14 -1.63 -22.18 -2.45
C ILE A 14 -2.41 -20.92 -2.05
N ALA A 15 -1.72 -19.79 -1.89
CA ALA A 15 -2.32 -18.52 -1.46
C ALA A 15 -3.26 -18.65 -0.24
N PRO A 16 -2.85 -19.33 0.85
CA PRO A 16 -3.77 -19.67 1.94
C PRO A 16 -4.30 -18.43 2.67
N HIS A 17 -3.49 -17.36 2.79
CA HIS A 17 -3.92 -16.06 3.31
C HIS A 17 -5.01 -15.41 2.46
N PHE A 18 -4.82 -15.41 1.15
CA PHE A 18 -5.80 -14.86 0.20
C PHE A 18 -7.10 -15.68 0.20
N THR A 19 -6.98 -17.01 0.35
CA THR A 19 -8.12 -17.91 0.38
C THR A 19 -8.99 -17.66 1.62
N LEU A 20 -8.40 -17.52 2.81
CA LEU A 20 -9.15 -17.14 4.02
C LEU A 20 -9.82 -15.78 3.88
N ASP A 21 -9.13 -14.82 3.28
CA ASP A 21 -9.68 -13.50 3.02
C ASP A 21 -10.93 -13.56 2.14
N ILE A 22 -10.85 -14.24 0.99
CA ILE A 22 -11.97 -14.25 0.03
C ILE A 22 -13.17 -15.09 0.49
N LEU A 23 -12.95 -16.06 1.39
CA LEU A 23 -14.01 -16.83 2.02
C LEU A 23 -14.78 -16.00 3.06
N THR A 24 -14.18 -14.94 3.60
CA THR A 24 -14.84 -14.08 4.58
C THR A 24 -15.94 -13.29 3.89
N GLY A 25 -17.20 -13.69 4.09
CA GLY A 25 -18.38 -13.05 3.50
C GLY A 25 -18.76 -13.56 2.11
N ASN A 26 -18.27 -14.73 1.69
CA ASN A 26 -18.65 -15.37 0.44
C ASN A 26 -19.10 -16.82 0.67
N ASP A 27 -20.41 -17.05 0.52
CA ASP A 27 -21.03 -18.37 0.71
C ASP A 27 -21.15 -19.17 -0.60
N SER A 28 -20.56 -18.69 -1.70
CA SER A 28 -20.62 -19.38 -2.99
C SER A 28 -19.87 -20.71 -2.92
N PRO A 29 -20.44 -21.81 -3.43
CA PRO A 29 -19.76 -23.12 -3.46
C PRO A 29 -18.54 -23.13 -4.39
N ILE A 30 -18.50 -22.22 -5.38
CA ILE A 30 -17.36 -22.03 -6.28
C ILE A 30 -17.06 -20.54 -6.36
N ILE A 31 -15.79 -20.18 -6.11
CA ILE A 31 -15.28 -18.82 -6.17
C ILE A 31 -14.14 -18.79 -7.20
N TYR A 32 -14.34 -18.05 -8.30
CA TYR A 32 -13.27 -17.77 -9.25
C TYR A 32 -12.51 -16.53 -8.78
N THR A 33 -11.20 -16.70 -8.57
CA THR A 33 -10.33 -15.64 -8.06
C THR A 33 -9.39 -15.11 -9.13
N THR A 34 -8.74 -13.99 -8.83
CA THR A 34 -7.75 -13.36 -9.71
C THR A 34 -6.33 -13.90 -9.55
N ILE A 35 -6.12 -14.87 -8.65
CA ILE A 35 -4.77 -15.37 -8.34
C ILE A 35 -4.20 -16.13 -9.53
N ASP A 36 -3.03 -15.69 -9.99
CA ASP A 36 -2.19 -16.45 -10.91
C ASP A 36 -1.31 -17.41 -10.10
N LYS A 37 -1.50 -18.71 -10.33
CA LYS A 37 -0.79 -19.76 -9.60
C LYS A 37 0.73 -19.66 -9.75
N ASN A 38 1.24 -19.34 -10.94
CA ASN A 38 2.67 -19.30 -11.19
C ASN A 38 3.32 -18.10 -10.50
N LEU A 39 2.66 -16.94 -10.55
CA LEU A 39 3.11 -15.74 -9.83
C LEU A 39 3.05 -15.95 -8.32
N GLN A 40 1.97 -16.55 -7.81
CA GLN A 40 1.85 -16.89 -6.40
C GLN A 40 2.99 -17.79 -5.93
N THR A 41 3.24 -18.91 -6.62
CA THR A 41 4.34 -19.82 -6.26
C THR A 41 5.70 -19.12 -6.34
N THR A 42 5.90 -18.22 -7.31
CA THR A 42 7.14 -17.45 -7.43
C THR A 42 7.36 -16.54 -6.23
N ILE A 43 6.34 -15.78 -5.80
CA ILE A 43 6.49 -14.89 -4.64
C ILE A 43 6.63 -15.67 -3.34
N GLU A 44 5.97 -16.82 -3.19
CA GLU A 44 6.08 -17.69 -2.00
C GLU A 44 7.51 -18.22 -1.85
N ASN A 45 8.14 -18.64 -2.95
CA ASN A 45 9.54 -19.10 -2.96
C ASN A 45 10.54 -17.99 -2.60
N ILE A 46 10.28 -16.74 -3.01
CA ILE A 46 11.16 -15.59 -2.71
C ILE A 46 10.96 -15.05 -1.29
N ASN A 47 9.77 -15.28 -0.71
CA ASN A 47 9.42 -14.78 0.61
C ASN A 47 10.08 -15.58 1.76
N ASP A 48 10.62 -16.78 1.49
CA ASP A 48 11.42 -17.51 2.47
C ASP A 48 12.78 -16.85 2.70
N ARG A 49 12.76 -15.81 3.54
CA ARG A 49 13.90 -14.98 3.91
C ARG A 49 14.35 -15.19 5.35
N LYS A 50 13.95 -16.30 5.98
CA LYS A 50 14.38 -16.66 7.34
C LYS A 50 15.90 -16.67 7.48
N LYS A 51 16.60 -17.10 6.42
CA LYS A 51 18.08 -17.07 6.34
C LYS A 51 18.71 -15.68 6.48
N TYR A 52 17.92 -14.61 6.31
CA TYR A 52 18.35 -13.21 6.49
C TYR A 52 17.82 -12.59 7.80
N GLY A 53 17.28 -13.40 8.73
CA GLY A 53 16.67 -12.92 9.97
C GLY A 53 15.31 -12.23 9.78
N ILE A 54 14.73 -12.31 8.57
CA ILE A 54 13.40 -11.79 8.29
C ILE A 54 12.39 -12.87 8.67
N ASN A 55 11.79 -12.70 9.83
CA ASN A 55 10.83 -13.67 10.38
C ASN A 55 9.42 -13.48 9.79
N ASN A 56 9.15 -12.33 9.18
CA ASN A 56 7.84 -12.02 8.64
C ASN A 56 7.92 -10.95 7.53
N ALA A 57 7.17 -11.18 6.45
CA ALA A 57 7.04 -10.25 5.34
C ALA A 57 5.67 -10.44 4.68
N SER A 58 5.15 -9.35 4.11
CA SER A 58 3.92 -9.35 3.34
C SER A 58 4.21 -8.87 1.94
N VAL A 59 3.61 -9.52 0.96
CA VAL A 59 3.80 -9.21 -0.45
C VAL A 59 2.42 -9.18 -1.10
N ILE A 60 2.18 -8.19 -1.94
CA ILE A 60 1.01 -8.18 -2.83
C ILE A 60 1.48 -7.80 -4.22
N LEU A 61 0.98 -8.51 -5.22
CA LEU A 61 1.20 -8.25 -6.62
C LEU A 61 -0.15 -7.99 -7.28
N ILE A 62 -0.24 -6.88 -8.01
CA ILE A 62 -1.44 -6.49 -8.71
C ILE A 62 -1.13 -6.20 -10.18
N ASP A 63 -2.11 -6.40 -11.05
CA ASP A 63 -2.14 -5.77 -12.36
C ASP A 63 -2.73 -4.37 -12.20
N PHE A 64 -1.97 -3.31 -12.45
CA PHE A 64 -2.47 -1.95 -12.27
C PHE A 64 -3.53 -1.56 -13.33
N THR A 65 -3.56 -2.21 -14.50
CA THR A 65 -4.52 -1.92 -15.57
C THR A 65 -5.90 -2.48 -15.20
N THR A 66 -5.94 -3.75 -14.77
CA THR A 66 -7.19 -4.44 -14.42
C THR A 66 -7.58 -4.28 -12.95
N MET A 67 -6.61 -3.90 -12.09
CA MET A 67 -6.65 -3.86 -10.63
C MET A 67 -6.80 -5.24 -9.97
N GLU A 68 -6.50 -6.31 -10.69
CA GLU A 68 -6.59 -7.67 -10.20
C GLU A 68 -5.41 -8.01 -9.29
N VAL A 69 -5.71 -8.64 -8.14
CA VAL A 69 -4.69 -9.16 -7.23
C VAL A 69 -4.22 -10.50 -7.78
N LEU A 70 -3.04 -10.51 -8.38
CA LEU A 70 -2.47 -11.68 -9.04
C LEU A 70 -1.76 -12.62 -8.06
N ALA A 71 -1.18 -12.06 -6.99
CA ALA A 71 -0.54 -12.85 -5.94
C ALA A 71 -0.54 -12.10 -4.61
N SER A 72 -0.63 -12.81 -3.49
CA SER A 72 -0.69 -12.23 -2.16
C SER A 72 -0.13 -13.16 -1.07
N ILE A 73 0.71 -12.59 -0.20
CA ILE A 73 1.28 -13.22 0.98
C ILE A 73 1.00 -12.32 2.18
N GLY A 74 0.21 -12.81 3.12
CA GLY A 74 -0.13 -12.10 4.36
C GLY A 74 1.03 -12.05 5.35
N SER A 75 1.81 -13.11 5.47
CA SER A 75 2.91 -13.23 6.42
C SER A 75 3.98 -14.22 5.95
N GLY A 76 5.13 -14.21 6.61
CA GLY A 76 6.24 -15.15 6.37
C GLY A 76 5.89 -16.60 6.72
N GLU A 77 4.91 -16.83 7.59
CA GLU A 77 4.45 -18.15 8.01
C GLU A 77 2.92 -18.16 8.17
N PHE A 78 2.21 -18.92 7.34
CA PHE A 78 0.74 -18.95 7.39
C PHE A 78 0.18 -19.46 8.72
N PHE A 79 0.83 -20.45 9.34
CA PHE A 79 0.34 -21.04 10.61
C PHE A 79 0.64 -20.15 11.83
N ASN A 80 1.33 -19.02 11.62
CA ASN A 80 1.52 -18.03 12.67
C ASN A 80 0.33 -17.07 12.69
N ASN A 81 -0.64 -17.37 13.56
CA ASN A 81 -1.91 -16.63 13.69
C ASN A 81 -1.75 -15.18 14.16
N ASP A 82 -0.55 -14.77 14.61
CA ASP A 82 -0.32 -13.42 15.13
C ASP A 82 -0.20 -12.36 14.02
N ILE A 83 -0.19 -12.75 12.73
CA ILE A 83 0.24 -11.87 11.65
C ILE A 83 -0.60 -12.03 10.37
N TYR A 84 -1.52 -11.08 10.14
CA TYR A 84 -2.15 -10.84 8.83
C TYR A 84 -1.65 -9.54 8.22
N GLY A 85 -0.45 -9.54 7.66
CA GLY A 85 0.28 -8.31 7.33
C GLY A 85 -0.24 -7.52 6.12
N THR A 86 -0.97 -8.12 5.17
CA THR A 86 -1.53 -7.37 4.02
C THR A 86 -2.64 -6.41 4.43
N LYS A 87 -3.44 -6.78 5.43
CA LYS A 87 -4.55 -5.99 5.99
C LYS A 87 -4.21 -5.29 7.31
N SER A 88 -3.06 -5.62 7.91
CA SER A 88 -2.58 -4.92 9.09
C SER A 88 -2.24 -3.47 8.74
N ARG A 89 -2.73 -2.54 9.54
CA ARG A 89 -2.33 -1.14 9.43
C ARG A 89 -0.93 -0.96 9.99
N ARG A 90 -0.07 -0.30 9.23
CA ARG A 90 1.30 0.04 9.63
C ARG A 90 1.64 1.45 9.14
N SER A 91 2.60 2.09 9.79
CA SER A 91 3.20 3.32 9.26
C SER A 91 3.86 3.01 7.91
N PRO A 92 3.46 3.67 6.81
CA PRO A 92 4.09 3.51 5.50
C PRO A 92 5.43 4.27 5.39
N GLY A 93 5.78 5.06 6.41
CA GLY A 93 6.96 5.90 6.41
C GLY A 93 7.06 6.78 5.16
N SER A 94 8.23 6.78 4.53
CA SER A 94 8.50 7.60 3.34
C SER A 94 7.77 7.17 2.07
N ALA A 95 7.06 6.03 2.06
CA ALA A 95 6.33 5.56 0.88
C ALA A 95 5.18 6.50 0.47
N LEU A 96 4.76 7.42 1.35
CA LEU A 96 3.74 8.42 1.04
C LEU A 96 4.29 9.71 0.39
N LYS A 97 5.60 9.95 0.44
CA LYS A 97 6.20 11.16 -0.12
C LYS A 97 5.89 11.38 -1.60
N PRO A 98 5.95 10.37 -2.49
CA PRO A 98 5.67 10.56 -3.91
C PRO A 98 4.35 11.28 -4.19
N PHE A 99 3.32 11.03 -3.38
CA PHE A 99 1.99 11.64 -3.52
C PHE A 99 1.98 13.13 -3.15
N VAL A 100 2.80 13.56 -2.19
CA VAL A 100 2.97 14.99 -1.89
C VAL A 100 3.61 15.71 -3.07
N TYR A 101 4.63 15.11 -3.70
CA TYR A 101 5.24 15.68 -4.90
C TYR A 101 4.25 15.69 -6.08
N ALA A 102 3.52 14.60 -6.30
CA ALA A 102 2.48 14.53 -7.34
C ALA A 102 1.45 15.65 -7.18
N LEU A 103 0.86 15.82 -6.00
CA LEU A 103 -0.07 16.92 -5.72
C LEU A 103 0.56 18.30 -5.89
N SER A 104 1.85 18.44 -5.57
CA SER A 104 2.56 19.71 -5.74
C SER A 104 2.77 20.05 -7.23
N PHE A 105 2.96 19.03 -8.08
CA PHE A 105 2.97 19.19 -9.54
C PHE A 105 1.57 19.52 -10.06
N ASP A 106 0.54 18.79 -9.62
CA ASP A 106 -0.85 19.00 -10.05
C ASP A 106 -1.35 20.41 -9.69
N GLN A 107 -0.94 20.92 -8.52
CA GLN A 107 -1.27 22.27 -8.07
C GLN A 107 -0.31 23.35 -8.60
N SER A 108 0.57 22.99 -9.56
CA SER A 108 1.54 23.90 -10.19
C SER A 108 2.44 24.65 -9.18
N LEU A 109 2.70 24.06 -8.01
CA LEU A 109 3.55 24.64 -6.97
C LEU A 109 5.03 24.51 -7.31
N ILE A 110 5.38 23.44 -8.03
CA ILE A 110 6.75 23.09 -8.39
C ILE A 110 6.80 22.46 -9.78
N HIS A 111 8.01 22.39 -10.34
CA HIS A 111 8.41 21.51 -11.43
C HIS A 111 9.67 20.74 -11.00
N PRO A 112 10.15 19.72 -11.75
CA PRO A 112 11.23 18.84 -11.27
C PRO A 112 12.54 19.55 -10.89
N LEU A 113 12.81 20.73 -11.46
CA LEU A 113 14.01 21.53 -11.20
C LEU A 113 13.79 22.68 -10.20
N THR A 114 12.59 22.81 -9.62
CA THR A 114 12.35 23.80 -8.58
C THR A 114 13.30 23.56 -7.41
N LEU A 115 14.02 24.60 -7.01
CA LEU A 115 14.93 24.55 -5.87
C LEU A 115 14.12 24.53 -4.58
N LEU A 116 14.26 23.48 -3.80
CA LEU A 116 13.65 23.33 -2.49
C LEU A 116 14.69 23.56 -1.41
N LYS A 117 14.30 24.31 -0.38
CA LYS A 117 15.14 24.57 0.79
C LYS A 117 15.22 23.32 1.66
N ASP A 118 16.44 22.92 2.02
CA ASP A 118 16.71 21.78 2.90
C ASP A 118 17.67 22.22 4.02
N THR A 119 17.15 23.05 4.92
CA THR A 119 17.87 23.62 6.07
C THR A 119 17.08 23.35 7.36
N PRO A 120 17.68 23.51 8.55
CA PRO A 120 16.95 23.48 9.81
C PRO A 120 15.74 24.43 9.76
N THR A 121 14.55 23.88 9.96
CA THR A 121 13.27 24.60 9.88
C THR A 121 12.40 24.17 11.04
N TYR A 122 11.70 25.12 11.65
CA TYR A 122 10.78 24.87 12.75
C TYR A 122 9.35 25.09 12.26
N TYR A 123 8.48 24.13 12.55
CA TYR A 123 7.04 24.20 12.33
C TYR A 123 6.38 24.15 13.71
N ASP A 124 6.09 25.30 14.30
CA ASP A 124 5.68 25.44 15.70
C ASP A 124 6.63 24.68 16.65
N HIS A 125 6.16 23.60 17.28
CA HIS A 125 6.94 22.75 18.19
C HIS A 125 7.61 21.55 17.50
N TYR A 126 7.51 21.45 16.18
CA TYR A 126 8.03 20.33 15.40
C TYR A 126 9.26 20.73 14.58
N LYS A 127 10.37 20.01 14.81
CA LYS A 127 11.62 20.16 14.07
C LYS A 127 11.88 18.87 13.27
N PRO A 128 11.55 18.82 11.98
CA PRO A 128 11.84 17.65 11.16
C PRO A 128 13.35 17.51 10.91
N GLU A 129 13.82 16.27 10.94
CA GLU A 129 15.20 15.91 10.63
C GLU A 129 15.23 14.95 9.45
N ASN A 130 16.29 15.02 8.65
CA ASN A 130 16.55 14.05 7.60
C ASN A 130 17.16 12.78 8.20
N PHE A 131 16.99 11.64 7.52
CA PHE A 131 17.49 10.35 8.00
C PHE A 131 19.00 10.32 8.28
N ASP A 132 19.77 11.10 7.51
CA ASP A 132 21.23 11.22 7.66
C ASP A 132 21.65 12.38 8.59
N SER A 133 20.69 13.07 9.21
CA SER A 133 20.90 14.26 10.06
C SER A 133 21.67 15.40 9.39
N ARG A 134 21.80 15.38 8.05
CA ARG A 134 22.50 16.41 7.27
C ARG A 134 21.49 17.33 6.58
N PHE A 135 21.97 18.49 6.15
CA PHE A 135 21.24 19.47 5.35
C PHE A 135 22.05 19.77 4.10
N THR A 136 21.37 20.04 2.98
CA THR A 136 22.01 20.31 1.68
C THR A 136 21.90 21.77 1.26
N ASP A 137 21.31 22.63 2.12
CA ASP A 137 20.97 24.04 1.92
C ASP A 137 19.94 24.29 0.81
N GLY A 138 20.02 23.57 -0.29
CA GLY A 138 18.98 23.45 -1.29
C GLY A 138 19.26 22.32 -2.28
N LEU A 139 18.21 21.78 -2.86
CA LEU A 139 18.28 20.77 -3.91
C LEU A 139 17.04 20.82 -4.79
N SER A 140 17.13 20.28 -6.00
CA SER A 140 15.96 20.22 -6.89
C SER A 140 14.86 19.33 -6.30
N ALA A 141 13.59 19.61 -6.65
CA ALA A 141 12.46 18.76 -6.28
C ALA A 141 12.69 17.28 -6.68
N ARG A 142 13.28 17.05 -7.86
CA ARG A 142 13.70 15.73 -8.34
C ARG A 142 14.69 15.05 -7.38
N GLU A 143 15.78 15.72 -7.03
CA GLU A 143 16.79 15.17 -6.11
C GLU A 143 16.23 14.94 -4.72
N SER A 144 15.36 15.84 -4.25
CA SER A 144 14.70 15.72 -2.96
C SER A 144 13.84 14.47 -2.86
N LEU A 145 13.09 14.14 -3.91
CA LEU A 145 12.32 12.90 -3.98
C LEU A 145 13.24 11.67 -4.07
N ILE A 146 14.28 11.69 -4.93
CA ILE A 146 15.25 10.59 -5.08
C ILE A 146 15.94 10.28 -3.74
N LYS A 147 16.37 11.33 -3.02
CA LYS A 147 17.04 11.22 -1.72
C LYS A 147 16.06 11.08 -0.54
N SER A 148 14.75 11.06 -0.82
CA SER A 148 13.68 10.95 0.18
C SER A 148 13.85 11.95 1.34
N ARG A 149 14.12 13.22 1.06
CA ARG A 149 14.34 14.24 2.11
C ARG A 149 13.04 14.56 2.85
N ASN A 150 13.14 14.74 4.17
CA ASN A 150 11.99 15.01 5.05
C ASN A 150 11.61 16.50 5.05
N VAL A 151 12.60 17.39 5.15
CA VAL A 151 12.31 18.84 5.27
C VAL A 151 11.61 19.41 4.03
N PRO A 152 12.08 19.15 2.79
CA PRO A 152 11.41 19.67 1.60
C PRO A 152 10.00 19.12 1.43
N VAL A 153 9.76 17.83 1.71
CA VAL A 153 8.42 17.25 1.52
C VAL A 153 7.41 17.81 2.53
N ILE A 154 7.84 18.08 3.77
CA ILE A 154 6.99 18.75 4.76
C ILE A 154 6.68 20.19 4.33
N PHE A 155 7.67 20.89 3.80
CA PHE A 155 7.45 22.22 3.24
C PHE A 155 6.42 22.18 2.13
N LEU A 156 6.54 21.27 1.17
CA LEU A 156 5.57 21.11 0.08
C LEU A 156 4.18 20.77 0.61
N ALA A 157 4.07 19.85 1.56
CA ALA A 157 2.82 19.49 2.21
C ALA A 157 2.11 20.69 2.84
N SER A 158 2.87 21.60 3.47
CA SER A 158 2.35 22.84 4.06
C SER A 158 1.79 23.83 3.03
N LYS A 159 2.14 23.67 1.75
CA LYS A 159 1.70 24.52 0.64
C LYS A 159 0.50 23.95 -0.13
N LEU A 160 0.19 22.66 0.04
CA LEU A 160 -0.98 22.03 -0.58
C LEU A 160 -2.27 22.64 -0.02
N LYS A 161 -3.24 22.89 -0.91
CA LYS A 161 -4.52 23.50 -0.53
C LYS A 161 -5.70 22.64 -0.89
N ASN A 162 -5.91 22.41 -2.19
CA ASN A 162 -7.12 21.79 -2.73
C ASN A 162 -6.75 20.70 -3.77
N PRO A 163 -6.74 19.41 -3.38
CA PRO A 163 -6.82 18.94 -2.01
C PRO A 163 -5.53 19.19 -1.23
N ASN A 164 -5.63 19.34 0.09
CA ASN A 164 -4.47 19.13 0.96
C ASN A 164 -4.14 17.63 1.06
N PHE A 165 -3.02 17.27 1.69
CA PHE A 165 -2.60 15.86 1.72
C PHE A 165 -3.59 14.92 2.42
N TYR A 166 -4.23 15.38 3.51
CA TYR A 166 -5.22 14.58 4.22
C TYR A 166 -6.49 14.37 3.38
N GLU A 167 -6.98 15.43 2.73
CA GLU A 167 -8.12 15.35 1.81
C GLU A 167 -7.83 14.42 0.63
N PHE A 168 -6.59 14.45 0.10
CA PHE A 168 -6.17 13.49 -0.92
C PHE A 168 -6.29 12.04 -0.43
N LEU A 169 -5.81 11.73 0.79
CA LEU A 169 -5.95 10.37 1.34
C LEU A 169 -7.42 9.98 1.52
N GLN A 170 -8.30 10.92 1.89
CA GLN A 170 -9.75 10.68 1.95
C GLN A 170 -10.34 10.41 0.55
N GLN A 171 -9.98 11.20 -0.46
CA GLN A 171 -10.42 11.02 -1.85
C GLN A 171 -9.92 9.69 -2.42
N ALA A 172 -8.71 9.26 -2.04
CA ALA A 172 -8.13 7.96 -2.38
C ALA A 172 -8.72 6.80 -1.55
N LYS A 173 -9.74 7.07 -0.73
CA LYS A 173 -10.46 6.08 0.10
C LYS A 173 -9.58 5.34 1.09
N ILE A 174 -8.54 5.99 1.61
CA ILE A 174 -7.76 5.45 2.72
C ILE A 174 -8.65 5.40 3.95
N SER A 175 -8.86 4.19 4.46
CA SER A 175 -9.74 3.96 5.60
C SER A 175 -8.98 4.10 6.92
N GLY A 176 -9.69 4.16 8.06
CA GLY A 176 -9.06 4.23 9.38
C GLY A 176 -8.27 5.51 9.69
N LEU A 177 -8.39 6.55 8.86
CA LEU A 177 -7.82 7.86 9.15
C LEU A 177 -8.47 8.44 10.43
N ARG A 178 -7.64 8.89 11.36
CA ARG A 178 -8.05 9.69 12.52
C ARG A 178 -8.46 11.09 12.05
N LYS A 179 -9.07 11.88 12.93
CA LYS A 179 -9.34 13.31 12.65
C LYS A 179 -8.04 14.03 12.26
N LEU A 180 -8.13 14.97 11.31
CA LEU A 180 -7.00 15.77 10.79
C LEU A 180 -6.15 16.39 11.92
N GLU A 181 -6.80 16.91 12.96
CA GLU A 181 -6.17 17.52 14.15
C GLU A 181 -5.16 16.59 14.84
N ASN A 182 -5.30 15.27 14.71
CA ASN A 182 -4.44 14.28 15.35
C ASN A 182 -3.13 14.02 14.59
N TYR A 183 -3.00 14.50 13.35
CA TYR A 183 -1.85 14.17 12.51
C TYR A 183 -0.83 15.31 12.38
N GLY A 184 -1.29 16.56 12.36
CA GLY A 184 -0.43 17.71 12.02
C GLY A 184 0.33 17.52 10.70
N LEU A 185 1.45 18.22 10.53
CA LEU A 185 2.31 18.08 9.34
C LEU A 185 3.02 16.73 9.25
N SER A 186 3.02 15.93 10.33
CA SER A 186 3.72 14.63 10.37
C SER A 186 3.06 13.55 9.49
N ILE A 187 1.82 13.77 9.03
CA ILE A 187 1.08 12.83 8.17
C ILE A 187 1.88 12.39 6.95
N VAL A 188 2.67 13.29 6.37
CA VAL A 188 3.48 13.03 5.17
C VAL A 188 4.69 12.15 5.43
N LEU A 189 5.06 11.97 6.70
CA LEU A 189 6.13 11.06 7.12
C LEU A 189 5.58 9.68 7.54
N GLY A 190 4.29 9.44 7.34
CA GLY A 190 3.68 8.14 7.57
C GLY A 190 3.09 7.94 8.98
N THR A 191 2.68 9.00 9.68
CA THR A 191 1.92 8.84 10.93
C THR A 191 0.49 8.35 10.71
N ALA A 192 -0.03 8.47 9.48
CA ALA A 192 -1.24 7.76 9.05
C ALA A 192 -0.91 6.30 8.75
N GLU A 193 -1.49 5.40 9.54
CA GLU A 193 -1.33 3.96 9.32
C GLU A 193 -2.25 3.48 8.20
N ILE A 194 -1.67 2.78 7.23
CA ILE A 194 -2.38 2.26 6.06
C ILE A 194 -2.11 0.77 5.90
N THR A 195 -2.99 0.07 5.19
CA THR A 195 -2.76 -1.32 4.82
C THR A 195 -1.85 -1.42 3.59
N LEU A 196 -1.26 -2.59 3.36
CA LEU A 196 -0.45 -2.82 2.16
C LEU A 196 -1.33 -2.74 0.89
N GLU A 197 -2.59 -3.17 0.97
CA GLU A 197 -3.57 -3.04 -0.12
C GLU A 197 -3.86 -1.57 -0.46
N GLU A 198 -4.07 -0.73 0.55
CA GLU A 198 -4.26 0.71 0.39
C GLU A 198 -3.03 1.37 -0.25
N LEU A 199 -1.83 1.07 0.27
CA LEU A 199 -0.58 1.59 -0.28
C LEU A 199 -0.37 1.17 -1.74
N THR A 200 -0.60 -0.11 -2.05
CA THR A 200 -0.45 -0.63 -3.41
C THR A 200 -1.47 0.02 -4.35
N THR A 201 -2.69 0.24 -3.88
CA THR A 201 -3.72 0.96 -4.65
C THR A 201 -3.28 2.39 -4.96
N LEU A 202 -2.71 3.11 -3.99
CA LEU A 202 -2.17 4.45 -4.22
C LEU A 202 -1.08 4.44 -5.32
N TYR A 203 -0.14 3.49 -5.28
CA TYR A 203 0.87 3.39 -6.32
C TYR A 203 0.28 2.99 -7.69
N ALA A 204 -0.75 2.15 -7.71
CA ALA A 204 -1.50 1.84 -8.92
C ALA A 204 -2.18 3.08 -9.51
N MET A 205 -2.64 4.01 -8.67
CA MET A 205 -3.20 5.29 -9.13
C MET A 205 -2.17 6.11 -9.88
N LEU A 206 -0.91 6.16 -9.41
CA LEU A 206 0.16 6.85 -10.15
C LEU A 206 0.34 6.25 -11.56
N ALA A 207 0.31 4.92 -11.67
CA ALA A 207 0.37 4.24 -12.96
C ALA A 207 -0.90 4.45 -13.82
N ASN A 208 -2.05 4.68 -13.19
CA ASN A 208 -3.34 5.00 -13.83
C ASN A 208 -3.62 6.50 -13.91
N PHE A 209 -2.60 7.34 -14.07
CA PHE A 209 -2.75 8.79 -14.26
C PHE A 209 -3.61 9.47 -13.18
N GLY A 210 -3.46 9.05 -11.91
CA GLY A 210 -4.19 9.60 -10.76
C GLY A 210 -5.58 9.01 -10.53
N THR A 211 -6.05 8.07 -11.35
CA THR A 211 -7.42 7.53 -11.23
C THR A 211 -7.50 6.42 -10.17
N TYR A 212 -8.33 6.62 -9.14
CA TYR A 212 -8.66 5.58 -8.17
C TYR A 212 -9.52 4.48 -8.79
N LYS A 213 -9.11 3.23 -8.58
CA LYS A 213 -9.88 2.03 -8.89
C LYS A 213 -9.73 1.03 -7.74
N PRO A 214 -10.80 0.36 -7.29
CA PRO A 214 -10.69 -0.64 -6.23
C PRO A 214 -9.96 -1.90 -6.71
N LEU A 215 -9.23 -2.55 -5.81
CA LEU A 215 -8.65 -3.87 -6.08
C LEU A 215 -9.74 -4.92 -6.32
N LYS A 216 -9.48 -5.83 -7.26
CA LYS A 216 -10.32 -6.97 -7.59
C LYS A 216 -9.65 -8.25 -7.13
N LYS A 217 -10.38 -9.08 -6.39
CA LYS A 217 -9.92 -10.37 -5.87
C LYS A 217 -10.70 -11.55 -6.45
N ASN A 218 -11.89 -11.27 -6.97
CA ASN A 218 -12.77 -12.22 -7.62
C ASN A 218 -12.93 -11.87 -9.10
N LEU A 219 -12.99 -12.90 -9.93
CA LEU A 219 -13.51 -12.77 -11.28
C LEU A 219 -15.04 -12.76 -11.16
N MET A 220 -15.71 -11.83 -11.86
CA MET A 220 -17.17 -11.88 -11.94
C MET A 220 -17.55 -13.25 -12.51
N SER A 221 -18.28 -14.04 -11.72
CA SER A 221 -18.90 -15.26 -12.23
C SER A 221 -19.79 -14.85 -13.40
N SER A 222 -19.51 -15.39 -14.59
CA SER A 222 -20.41 -15.32 -15.72
C SER A 222 -21.69 -16.08 -15.34
N ARG A 223 -22.61 -15.42 -14.62
CA ARG A 223 -24.00 -15.88 -14.51
C ARG A 223 -24.61 -15.73 -15.90
N GLY A 224 -24.54 -16.80 -16.69
CA GLY A 224 -25.08 -16.82 -18.04
C GLY A 224 -24.63 -18.00 -18.91
N LEU A 225 -24.50 -19.20 -18.36
CA LEU A 225 -24.66 -20.41 -19.17
C LEU A 225 -26.00 -21.02 -18.77
N THR A 226 -27.05 -20.50 -19.41
CA THR A 226 -28.34 -21.18 -19.49
C THR A 226 -28.09 -22.56 -20.08
N THR A 227 -28.32 -23.60 -19.30
CA THR A 227 -28.59 -24.95 -19.79
C THR A 227 -29.83 -24.87 -20.70
N GLY A 228 -29.62 -25.02 -21.99
CA GLY A 228 -30.64 -25.42 -22.97
C GLY A 228 -30.30 -26.80 -23.49
#